data_AF-A0A2V4KM70-F1
#
_entry.id   AF-A0A2V4KM70-F1
#
_cell.length_a   1.000
_cell.length_b   1.000
_cell.length_c   1.000
_cell.angle_alpha   90.00
_cell.angle_beta   90.00
_cell.angle_gamma   90.00
#
_symmetry.space_group_name_H-M   'P 1'
#
loop_
_entity.id
_entity.type
_entity.pdbx_description
1 polymer ?
#
loop_
_entity_poly.entity_id
_entity_poly.type
_entity_poly.pdbx_seq_one_letter_code
_entity_poly.pdbx_strand_id
1 'polypeptide(L)'
;MVEFAIALPLLVLLLLGVAEFGRMLFHYNNLLQASRDAGRYAASKVWNATLGRLDLSTSLQTEIKNVAVYGVPSTTAGFSAVVPGLTPDDVQVRPSASDARYIEVQLSYDFQPVIGSVLPSLFGNDVPLAVELNSTVVMRAL
;
A
#
# COMPACT_ATOMS: atom_id res chain seq x y z
N MET A 1 -9.21 41.65 -17.15
CA MET A 1 -9.00 41.53 -15.67
C MET A 1 -10.01 40.58 -15.04
N VAL A 2 -11.26 40.59 -15.48
CA VAL A 2 -12.29 39.63 -15.03
C VAL A 2 -12.02 38.21 -15.56
N GLU A 3 -11.43 38.04 -16.76
CA GLU A 3 -11.12 36.71 -17.28
C GLU A 3 -10.12 35.95 -16.41
N PHE A 4 -9.09 36.62 -15.90
CA PHE A 4 -8.11 36.00 -15.00
C PHE A 4 -8.72 35.59 -13.66
N ALA A 5 -9.61 36.43 -13.11
CA ALA A 5 -10.29 36.13 -11.85
C ALA A 5 -11.18 34.88 -11.95
N ILE A 6 -11.77 34.60 -13.12
CA ILE A 6 -12.60 33.41 -13.35
C ILE A 6 -11.74 32.19 -13.73
N ALA A 7 -10.65 32.38 -14.49
CA ALA A 7 -9.78 31.28 -14.89
C ALA A 7 -8.90 30.75 -13.75
N LEU A 8 -8.48 31.61 -12.81
CA LEU A 8 -7.60 31.25 -11.70
C LEU A 8 -8.13 30.08 -10.84
N PRO A 9 -9.38 30.09 -10.32
CA PRO A 9 -9.86 28.98 -9.50
C PRO A 9 -9.90 27.65 -10.25
N LEU A 10 -10.23 27.67 -11.56
CA LEU A 10 -10.20 26.48 -12.41
C LEU A 10 -8.77 25.95 -12.60
N LEU A 11 -7.81 26.86 -12.81
CA LEU A 11 -6.40 26.50 -12.96
C LEU A 11 -5.82 25.92 -11.67
N VAL A 12 -6.13 26.50 -10.52
CA VAL A 12 -5.70 25.98 -9.20
C VAL A 12 -6.30 24.59 -8.97
N LEU A 13 -7.58 24.39 -9.28
CA LEU A 13 -8.22 23.08 -9.15
C LEU A 13 -7.53 22.02 -10.02
N LEU A 14 -7.22 22.35 -11.28
CA LEU A 14 -6.47 21.45 -12.16
C LEU A 14 -5.07 21.14 -11.64
N LEU A 15 -4.35 22.16 -11.14
CA LEU A 15 -3.00 21.98 -10.61
C LEU A 15 -3.01 21.08 -9.37
N LEU A 16 -3.98 21.26 -8.47
CA LEU A 16 -4.17 20.40 -7.30
C LEU A 16 -4.50 18.96 -7.70
N GLY A 17 -5.38 18.77 -8.70
CA GLY A 17 -5.70 17.44 -9.23
C GLY A 17 -4.48 16.72 -9.79
N VAL A 18 -3.66 17.40 -10.59
CA VAL A 18 -2.40 16.84 -11.11
C VAL A 18 -1.40 16.54 -9.99
N ALA A 19 -1.29 17.42 -8.99
CA ALA A 19 -0.40 17.23 -7.85
C ALA A 19 -0.80 16.01 -6.99
N GLU A 20 -2.10 15.85 -6.69
CA GLU A 20 -2.60 14.68 -5.94
C GLU A 20 -2.42 13.39 -6.73
N PHE A 21 -2.67 13.40 -8.04
CA PHE A 21 -2.42 12.24 -8.89
C PHE A 21 -0.93 11.84 -8.88
N GLY A 22 -0.01 12.81 -8.96
CA GLY A 22 1.41 12.56 -8.82
C GLY A 22 1.79 11.94 -7.47
N ARG A 23 1.20 12.43 -6.38
CA ARG A 23 1.41 11.87 -5.03
C ARG A 23 0.85 10.46 -4.88
N MET A 24 -0.31 10.18 -5.49
CA MET A 24 -0.91 8.84 -5.53
C MET A 24 0.01 7.85 -6.23
N LEU A 25 0.57 8.22 -7.39
CA LEU A 25 1.54 7.37 -8.10
C LEU A 25 2.82 7.15 -7.29
N PHE A 26 3.29 8.15 -6.55
CA PHE A 26 4.44 8.00 -5.65
C PHE A 26 4.15 6.96 -4.55
N HIS A 27 2.99 7.05 -3.90
CA HIS A 27 2.58 6.07 -2.89
C HIS A 27 2.43 4.67 -3.46
N TYR A 28 1.83 4.54 -4.66
CA TYR A 28 1.71 3.25 -5.33
C TYR A 28 3.07 2.59 -5.59
N ASN A 29 4.07 3.34 -6.05
CA ASN A 29 5.42 2.82 -6.26
C ASN A 29 6.08 2.37 -4.95
N ASN A 30 5.87 3.11 -3.87
CA ASN A 30 6.39 2.73 -2.55
C ASN A 30 5.73 1.44 -2.04
N LEU A 31 4.42 1.27 -2.22
CA LEU A 31 3.70 0.02 -1.90
C LEU A 31 4.20 -1.16 -2.76
N LEU A 32 4.50 -0.91 -4.04
CA LEU A 32 5.06 -1.91 -4.93
C LEU A 32 6.44 -2.38 -4.47
N GLN A 33 7.30 -1.46 -4.03
CA GLN A 33 8.60 -1.81 -3.48
C GLN A 33 8.44 -2.58 -2.15
N ALA A 34 7.61 -2.09 -1.24
CA ALA A 34 7.39 -2.68 0.06
C ALA A 34 6.82 -4.11 -0.01
N SER A 35 5.82 -4.33 -0.88
CA SER A 35 5.26 -5.67 -1.13
C SER A 35 6.30 -6.65 -1.69
N ARG A 36 7.25 -6.17 -2.51
CA ARG A 36 8.36 -7.00 -3.02
C ARG A 36 9.34 -7.35 -1.92
N ASP A 37 9.74 -6.39 -1.09
CA ASP A 37 10.69 -6.62 0.00
C ASP A 37 10.10 -7.58 1.06
N ALA A 38 8.82 -7.39 1.41
CA ALA A 38 8.07 -8.32 2.25
C ALA A 38 7.93 -9.70 1.61
N GLY A 39 7.64 -9.77 0.31
CA GLY A 39 7.58 -11.03 -0.44
C GLY A 39 8.90 -11.80 -0.42
N ARG A 40 10.04 -11.10 -0.59
CA ARG A 40 11.38 -11.73 -0.51
C ARG A 40 11.68 -12.23 0.89
N TYR A 41 11.34 -11.44 1.90
CA TYR A 41 11.51 -11.83 3.29
C TYR A 41 10.66 -13.07 3.61
N ALA A 42 9.38 -13.06 3.25
CA ALA A 42 8.47 -14.18 3.42
C ALA A 42 9.00 -15.44 2.71
N ALA A 43 9.38 -15.34 1.44
CA ALA A 43 9.94 -16.46 0.67
C ALA A 43 11.15 -17.11 1.36
N SER A 44 11.99 -16.32 2.05
CA SER A 44 13.20 -16.81 2.72
C SER A 44 12.96 -17.45 4.10
N LYS A 45 11.77 -17.29 4.69
CA LYS A 45 11.48 -17.70 6.07
C LYS A 45 10.33 -18.69 6.20
N VAL A 46 9.39 -18.67 5.26
CA VAL A 46 8.14 -19.42 5.36
C VAL A 46 8.35 -20.92 5.08
N TRP A 47 9.39 -21.32 4.34
CA TRP A 47 9.61 -22.74 4.05
C TRP A 47 10.20 -23.48 5.25
N ASN A 48 9.49 -24.52 5.72
CA ASN A 48 9.99 -25.42 6.73
C ASN A 48 10.47 -26.72 6.07
N ALA A 49 11.79 -26.85 5.90
CA ALA A 49 12.41 -28.03 5.27
C ALA A 49 12.15 -29.35 6.03
N THR A 50 11.95 -29.27 7.35
CA THR A 50 11.65 -30.44 8.19
C THR A 50 10.22 -30.95 7.98
N LEU A 51 9.27 -30.05 7.79
CA LEU A 51 7.85 -30.38 7.57
C LEU A 51 7.47 -30.50 6.08
N GLY A 52 8.34 -30.05 5.17
CA GLY A 52 8.09 -30.06 3.72
C GLY A 52 6.92 -29.17 3.28
N ARG A 53 6.61 -28.12 4.05
CA ARG A 53 5.46 -27.22 3.81
C ARG A 53 5.75 -25.80 4.29
N LEU A 54 4.89 -24.87 3.88
CA LEU A 54 4.88 -23.51 4.41
C LEU A 54 4.45 -23.52 5.89
N ASP A 55 5.22 -22.85 6.74
CA ASP A 55 4.94 -22.67 8.17
C ASP A 55 4.74 -21.19 8.45
N LEU A 56 3.47 -20.80 8.61
CA LEU A 56 3.05 -19.40 8.76
C LEU A 56 2.62 -19.11 10.20
N SER A 57 3.59 -19.16 11.12
CA SER A 57 3.35 -18.82 12.52
C SER A 57 2.90 -17.37 12.69
N THR A 58 2.17 -17.06 13.77
CA THR A 58 1.70 -15.70 14.07
C THR A 58 2.86 -14.71 14.25
N SER A 59 4.00 -15.17 14.77
CA SER A 59 5.21 -14.36 14.89
C SER A 59 5.79 -14.03 13.51
N LEU A 60 5.89 -15.02 12.62
CA LEU A 60 6.43 -14.81 11.28
C LEU A 60 5.53 -13.91 10.45
N GLN A 61 4.21 -14.05 10.57
CA GLN A 61 3.27 -13.14 9.94
C GLN A 61 3.47 -11.70 10.42
N THR A 62 3.66 -11.50 11.72
CA THR A 62 3.98 -10.18 12.29
C THR A 62 5.28 -9.63 11.70
N GLU A 63 6.33 -10.44 11.60
CA GLU A 63 7.61 -10.04 11.01
C GLU A 63 7.46 -9.65 9.52
N ILE A 64 6.73 -10.43 8.73
CA ILE A 64 6.46 -10.13 7.31
C ILE A 64 5.67 -8.82 7.18
N LYS A 65 4.64 -8.62 8.02
CA LYS A 65 3.85 -7.38 8.06
C LYS A 65 4.72 -6.18 8.44
N ASN A 66 5.61 -6.33 9.41
CA ASN A 66 6.53 -5.27 9.82
C ASN A 66 7.50 -4.91 8.69
N VAL A 67 8.00 -5.90 7.94
CA VAL A 67 8.83 -5.64 6.75
C VAL A 67 8.02 -4.90 5.67
N ALA A 68 6.76 -5.26 5.46
CA ALA A 68 5.89 -4.59 4.49
C ALA A 68 5.58 -3.13 4.86
N VAL A 69 5.44 -2.81 6.15
CA VAL A 69 5.05 -1.45 6.58
C VAL A 69 6.25 -0.58 6.89
N TYR A 70 7.29 -1.14 7.51
CA TYR A 70 8.42 -0.39 8.10
C TYR A 70 9.78 -0.78 7.50
N GLY A 71 9.86 -1.82 6.67
CA GLY A 71 11.12 -2.31 6.09
C GLY A 71 12.00 -3.10 7.07
N VAL A 72 11.52 -3.39 8.29
CA VAL A 72 12.26 -4.10 9.34
C VAL A 72 11.40 -5.19 10.00
N PRO A 73 11.95 -6.35 10.39
CA PRO A 73 11.14 -7.47 10.88
C PRO A 73 10.73 -7.36 12.36
N SER A 74 11.53 -6.75 13.25
CA SER A 74 11.30 -6.84 14.70
C SER A 74 11.09 -5.50 15.42
N THR A 75 11.92 -4.50 15.15
CA THR A 75 11.92 -3.24 15.91
C THR A 75 11.31 -2.14 15.07
N THR A 76 9.99 -1.97 15.20
CA THR A 76 9.23 -0.91 14.52
C THR A 76 9.44 0.46 15.16
N ALA A 77 9.92 0.52 16.42
CA ALA A 77 10.10 1.77 17.15
C ALA A 77 11.11 2.69 16.43
N GLY A 78 10.63 3.86 15.98
CA GLY A 78 11.43 4.86 15.28
C GLY A 78 11.42 4.75 13.75
N PHE A 79 10.75 3.74 13.17
CA PHE A 79 10.56 3.63 11.72
C PHE A 79 9.21 4.23 11.32
N SER A 80 9.23 5.10 10.31
CA SER A 80 7.99 5.56 9.67
C SER A 80 7.47 4.47 8.75
N ALA A 81 6.15 4.39 8.64
CA ALA A 81 5.52 3.60 7.59
C ALA A 81 6.00 4.07 6.21
N VAL A 82 6.15 3.14 5.26
CA VAL A 82 6.56 3.41 3.88
C VAL A 82 5.61 4.40 3.18
N VAL A 83 4.33 4.35 3.55
CA VAL A 83 3.32 5.35 3.16
C VAL A 83 2.61 5.86 4.42
N PRO A 84 2.36 7.17 4.57
CA PRO A 84 1.64 7.70 5.73
C PRO A 84 0.26 7.05 5.89
N GLY A 85 -0.04 6.57 7.10
CA GLY A 85 -1.30 5.90 7.41
C GLY A 85 -1.35 4.42 7.08
N LEU A 86 -0.31 3.85 6.45
CA LEU A 86 -0.20 2.41 6.24
C LEU A 86 0.07 1.69 7.57
N THR A 87 -0.71 0.66 7.85
CA THR A 87 -0.65 -0.13 9.08
C THR A 87 -0.43 -1.62 8.79
N PRO A 88 -0.02 -2.43 9.78
CA PRO A 88 0.07 -3.88 9.60
C PRO A 88 -1.25 -4.59 9.28
N ASP A 89 -2.39 -3.94 9.51
CA ASP A 89 -3.72 -4.48 9.22
C ASP A 89 -4.05 -4.41 7.72
N ASP A 90 -3.43 -3.46 7.02
CA ASP A 90 -3.52 -3.27 5.56
C ASP A 90 -2.73 -4.33 4.77
N VAL A 91 -2.03 -5.22 5.48
CA VAL A 91 -1.17 -6.26 4.91
C VAL A 91 -1.78 -7.64 5.13
N GLN A 92 -2.04 -8.34 4.03
CA GLN A 92 -2.47 -9.74 4.02
C GLN A 92 -1.33 -10.64 3.52
N VAL A 93 -1.05 -11.69 4.28
CA VAL A 93 -0.04 -12.71 3.92
C VAL A 93 -0.75 -14.05 3.86
N ARG A 94 -0.74 -14.69 2.69
CA ARG A 94 -1.45 -15.96 2.47
C ARG A 94 -0.68 -16.89 1.55
N PRO A 95 -0.75 -18.22 1.73
CA PRO A 95 -0.31 -19.16 0.72
C PRO A 95 -1.02 -18.90 -0.62
N SER A 96 -0.32 -19.09 -1.73
CA SER A 96 -0.93 -18.97 -3.05
C SER A 96 -1.96 -20.08 -3.28
N ALA A 97 -3.14 -19.71 -3.79
CA ALA A 97 -4.21 -20.67 -4.09
C ALA A 97 -3.83 -21.69 -5.17
N SER A 98 -2.88 -21.36 -6.05
CA SER A 98 -2.47 -22.23 -7.16
C SER A 98 -1.38 -23.24 -6.82
N ASP A 99 -0.50 -22.93 -5.86
CA ASP A 99 0.62 -23.81 -5.50
C ASP A 99 1.06 -23.56 -4.05
N ALA A 100 1.10 -24.64 -3.26
CA ALA A 100 1.47 -24.65 -1.85
C ALA A 100 2.95 -24.29 -1.58
N ARG A 101 3.77 -24.06 -2.61
CA ARG A 101 5.15 -23.56 -2.49
C ARG A 101 5.28 -22.06 -2.66
N TYR A 102 4.19 -21.36 -2.98
CA TYR A 102 4.20 -19.93 -3.22
C TYR A 102 3.51 -19.18 -2.08
N ILE A 103 4.07 -18.04 -1.71
CA ILE A 103 3.53 -17.12 -0.72
C ILE A 103 3.11 -15.84 -1.43
N GLU A 104 1.93 -15.33 -1.07
CA GLU A 104 1.35 -14.09 -1.55
C GLU A 104 1.36 -13.06 -0.42
N VAL A 105 1.86 -11.86 -0.73
CA VAL A 105 1.80 -10.68 0.12
C VAL A 105 1.01 -9.61 -0.62
N GLN A 106 -0.12 -9.22 -0.04
CA GLN A 106 -1.01 -8.19 -0.56
C GLN A 106 -1.03 -7.00 0.40
N LEU A 107 -0.83 -5.80 -0.13
CA LEU A 107 -0.99 -4.52 0.55
C LEU A 107 -2.21 -3.81 -0.04
N SER A 108 -3.11 -3.36 0.83
CA SER A 108 -4.32 -2.62 0.47
C SER A 108 -4.32 -1.28 1.20
N TYR A 109 -4.14 -0.18 0.47
CA TYR A 109 -4.01 1.14 1.08
C TYR A 109 -5.02 2.11 0.50
N ASP A 110 -5.83 2.71 1.36
CA ASP A 110 -6.75 3.78 0.96
C ASP A 110 -5.99 5.10 0.85
N PHE A 111 -5.87 5.61 -0.37
CA PHE A 111 -5.24 6.90 -0.62
C PHE A 111 -6.04 8.03 0.07
N GLN A 112 -5.37 8.78 0.94
CA GLN A 112 -5.94 9.93 1.64
C GLN A 112 -5.46 11.23 0.97
N PRO A 113 -6.30 11.93 0.17
CA PRO A 113 -5.94 13.20 -0.46
C PRO A 113 -5.72 14.30 0.58
N VAL A 114 -4.79 15.21 0.32
CA VAL A 114 -4.51 16.35 1.21
C VAL A 114 -5.55 17.45 1.00
N ILE A 115 -6.08 17.58 -0.21
CA ILE A 115 -7.07 18.59 -0.60
C ILE A 115 -8.50 18.32 -0.05
N GLY A 116 -8.69 17.24 0.70
CA GLY A 116 -9.98 16.81 1.25
C GLY A 116 -10.37 15.40 0.82
N SER A 117 -11.27 14.76 1.56
CA SER A 117 -11.74 13.40 1.28
C SER A 117 -12.84 13.35 0.21
N VAL A 118 -13.47 14.49 -0.09
CA VAL A 118 -14.56 14.61 -1.04
C VAL A 118 -14.43 15.87 -1.88
N LEU A 119 -14.82 15.80 -3.15
CA LEU A 119 -15.16 16.98 -3.93
C LEU A 119 -16.64 17.28 -3.70
N PRO A 120 -16.98 18.42 -3.08
CA PRO A 120 -18.36 18.80 -2.90
C PRO A 120 -18.99 19.03 -4.28
N SER A 121 -20.05 18.28 -4.57
CA SER A 121 -20.72 18.42 -5.85
C SER A 121 -21.55 19.70 -5.87
N LEU A 122 -21.55 20.43 -6.99
CA LEU A 122 -22.46 21.56 -7.20
C LEU A 122 -23.91 21.08 -7.37
N PHE A 123 -24.12 19.83 -7.79
CA PHE A 123 -25.43 19.18 -7.93
C PHE A 123 -25.35 17.68 -7.63
N GLY A 124 -26.15 17.18 -6.68
CA GLY A 124 -26.20 15.76 -6.34
C GLY A 124 -25.26 15.37 -5.20
N ASN A 125 -24.77 14.12 -5.20
CA ASN A 125 -23.94 13.58 -4.11
C ASN A 125 -22.46 13.97 -4.28
N ASP A 126 -21.77 14.07 -3.16
CA ASP A 126 -20.32 14.33 -3.11
C ASP A 126 -19.53 13.19 -3.76
N VAL A 127 -18.42 13.55 -4.41
CA VAL A 127 -17.54 12.57 -5.07
C VAL A 127 -16.41 12.20 -4.10
N PRO A 128 -16.30 10.93 -3.65
CA PRO A 128 -15.19 10.51 -2.82
C PRO A 128 -13.89 10.57 -3.62
N LEU A 129 -12.85 11.12 -3.00
CA LEU A 129 -11.51 11.21 -3.58
C LEU A 129 -10.58 10.08 -3.11
N ALA A 130 -11.03 9.26 -2.16
CA ALA A 130 -10.28 8.10 -1.70
C ALA A 130 -10.30 7.00 -2.78
N VAL A 131 -9.11 6.47 -3.10
CA VAL A 131 -8.92 5.39 -4.06
C VAL A 131 -8.10 4.30 -3.38
N GLU A 132 -8.60 3.07 -3.41
CA GLU A 132 -7.89 1.91 -2.88
C GLU A 132 -6.73 1.54 -3.83
N LEU A 133 -5.51 1.53 -3.29
CA LEU A 133 -4.29 1.13 -3.97
C LEU A 133 -3.91 -0.27 -3.52
N ASN A 134 -3.98 -1.22 -4.44
CA ASN A 134 -3.65 -2.62 -4.19
C ASN A 134 -2.31 -2.99 -4.83
N SER A 135 -1.40 -3.57 -4.04
CA SER A 135 -0.14 -4.15 -4.51
C SER A 135 0.00 -5.58 -4.04
N THR A 136 0.10 -6.52 -4.97
CA THR A 136 0.22 -7.95 -4.69
C THR A 136 1.49 -8.52 -5.28
N VAL A 137 2.20 -9.31 -4.48
CA VAL A 137 3.42 -10.02 -4.90
C VAL A 137 3.31 -11.49 -4.52
N VAL A 138 3.63 -12.36 -5.46
CA VAL A 138 3.70 -13.81 -5.26
C VAL A 138 5.13 -14.27 -5.47
N MET A 139 5.71 -14.99 -4.51
CA MET A 139 7.07 -15.54 -4.60
C MET A 139 7.12 -17.00 -4.17
N ARG A 140 8.06 -17.76 -4.74
CA ARG A 140 8.32 -19.14 -4.34
C ARG A 140 9.10 -19.15 -3.04
N ALA A 141 8.66 -19.95 -2.07
CA ALA A 141 9.41 -20.19 -0.84
C ALA A 141 10.69 -20.99 -1.13
N LEU A 142 11.75 -20.69 -0.39
CA LEU A 142 13.11 -21.23 -0.56
C LEU A 142 13.56 -22.03 0.64
#